data_AF-A0A7G1NRW1-F1
#
_entry.id   AF-A0A7G1NRW1-F1
#
_cell.length_a   1.000
_cell.length_b   1.000
_cell.length_c   1.000
_cell.angle_alpha   90.00
_cell.angle_beta   90.00
_cell.angle_gamma   90.00
#
_symmetry.space_group_name_H-M   'P 1'
#
loop_
_entity.id
_entity.type
_entity.pdbx_description
1 polymer ?
#
loop_
_entity_poly.entity_id
_entity_poly.type
_entity_poly.pdbx_seq_one_letter_code
_entity_poly.pdbx_strand_id
1 'polypeptide(L)'
;MFVFLAVLALVLSVGSAAWIAEHALRRTRRQTRYGRYAPWIHPRGRLAAPLNWVADSRLLRTLCERIPPVAFASDMRDVVYVNYVVDARRIEPLIPPGLELQRIGEAADQAMLTFLSYRHGHLGPASLGRWRRLLPSPLQSNWRVYVHHRRTGALGVHFLSTAIDRTFHALGARMTAEALPMHVLGRASLLTSEDGRIDLLLGPGHGSAPDAEAHLAPLPEWPTDGPWRCAFSDYEQMLAYCVPQDRALSVQPWYGRITRQEISLGIPLDVCVALTGPVHSAAAGAITGDAEPFSFLVPLVKFRFENEEHDPI
;
A
#
# COMPACT_ATOMS: atom_id res chain seq x y z
N MET A 1 -1.87 12.85 -50.46
CA MET A 1 -0.42 12.78 -50.15
C MET A 1 0.00 13.82 -49.10
N PHE A 2 -0.26 15.12 -49.31
CA PHE A 2 0.09 16.18 -48.33
C PHE A 2 -0.53 16.00 -46.94
N VAL A 3 -1.83 15.68 -46.85
CA VAL A 3 -2.50 15.44 -45.56
C VAL A 3 -1.87 14.26 -44.80
N PHE A 4 -1.54 13.18 -45.50
CA PHE A 4 -0.90 12.01 -44.90
C PHE A 4 0.49 12.33 -44.35
N LEU A 5 1.30 13.10 -45.08
CA LEU A 5 2.62 13.55 -44.63
C LEU A 5 2.52 14.50 -43.43
N ALA A 6 1.54 15.40 -43.42
CA ALA A 6 1.31 16.31 -42.30
C ALA A 6 0.88 15.55 -41.03
N VAL A 7 -0.02 14.57 -41.14
CA VAL A 7 -0.42 13.71 -40.03
C VAL A 7 0.76 12.89 -39.52
N LEU A 8 1.57 12.31 -40.42
CA LEU A 8 2.76 11.55 -40.04
C LEU A 8 3.78 12.42 -39.31
N ALA A 9 4.05 13.62 -39.82
CA ALA A 9 4.96 14.58 -39.18
C ALA A 9 4.48 15.00 -37.79
N LEU A 10 3.17 15.23 -37.62
CA LEU A 10 2.57 15.54 -36.32
C LEU A 10 2.73 14.37 -35.34
N VAL A 11 2.41 13.15 -35.77
CA VAL A 11 2.53 11.94 -34.94
C VAL A 11 3.98 11.72 -34.50
N LEU A 12 4.94 11.86 -35.42
CA LEU A 12 6.37 11.74 -35.10
C LEU A 12 6.84 12.84 -34.14
N SER A 13 6.36 14.07 -34.32
CA SER A 13 6.72 15.20 -33.45
C SER A 13 6.17 15.00 -32.03
N VAL A 14 4.90 14.63 -31.90
CA VAL A 14 4.28 14.33 -30.60
C VAL A 14 4.94 13.14 -29.92
N GLY A 15 5.21 12.06 -30.68
CA GLY A 15 5.91 10.88 -30.17
C GLY A 15 7.32 11.20 -29.68
N SER A 16 8.08 12.01 -30.42
CA SER A 16 9.43 12.44 -30.03
C SER A 16 9.40 13.31 -28.78
N ALA A 17 8.48 14.27 -28.69
CA ALA A 17 8.31 15.12 -27.52
C ALA A 17 7.94 14.30 -26.27
N ALA A 18 7.00 13.36 -26.39
CA ALA A 18 6.61 12.46 -25.31
C ALA A 18 7.77 11.57 -24.86
N TRP A 19 8.56 11.04 -25.80
CA TRP A 19 9.73 10.23 -25.49
C TRP A 19 10.82 11.02 -24.75
N ILE A 20 11.12 12.24 -25.21
CA ILE A 20 12.07 13.15 -24.55
C ILE A 20 11.60 13.47 -23.13
N ALA A 21 10.31 13.81 -22.96
CA ALA A 21 9.73 14.13 -21.65
C ALA A 21 9.79 12.93 -20.69
N GLU A 22 9.41 11.73 -21.15
CA GLU A 22 9.51 10.49 -20.39
C GLU A 22 10.96 10.22 -19.94
N HIS A 23 11.92 10.39 -20.86
CA HIS A 23 13.34 10.13 -20.56
C HIS A 23 13.92 11.16 -19.58
N ALA A 24 13.54 12.44 -19.72
CA ALA A 24 13.92 13.49 -18.77
C ALA A 24 13.34 13.22 -17.37
N LEU A 25 12.04 12.85 -17.29
CA LEU A 25 11.38 12.52 -16.03
C LEU A 25 11.99 11.29 -15.36
N ARG A 26 12.43 10.27 -16.11
CA ARG A 26 13.09 9.09 -15.52
C ARG A 26 14.43 9.42 -14.84
N ARG A 27 15.12 10.49 -15.27
CA ARG A 27 16.39 10.92 -14.64
C ARG A 27 16.16 11.58 -13.28
N THR A 28 15.09 12.37 -13.15
CA THR A 28 14.74 13.09 -11.92
C THR A 28 13.86 12.26 -10.98
N ARG A 29 13.01 11.38 -11.52
CA ARG A 29 12.09 10.50 -10.81
C ARG A 29 12.54 9.05 -10.95
N ARG A 30 13.67 8.76 -10.29
CA ARG A 30 14.37 7.48 -10.40
C ARG A 30 13.53 6.33 -9.88
N GLN A 31 13.75 5.17 -10.48
CA GLN A 31 13.20 3.91 -9.98
C GLN A 31 13.77 3.59 -8.60
N THR A 32 12.92 3.11 -7.72
CA THR A 32 13.25 2.68 -6.35
C THR A 32 12.91 1.20 -6.21
N ARG A 33 13.37 0.54 -5.15
CA ARG A 33 12.98 -0.85 -4.87
C ARG A 33 11.54 -0.93 -4.35
N TYR A 34 11.18 0.02 -3.48
CA TYR A 34 9.87 0.15 -2.84
C TYR A 34 9.27 1.53 -3.13
N GLY A 35 7.99 1.72 -2.80
CA GLY A 35 7.30 2.98 -2.92
C GLY A 35 6.88 3.30 -4.36
N ARG A 36 6.48 4.55 -4.58
CA ARG A 36 5.76 5.02 -5.78
C ARG A 36 6.37 4.58 -7.12
N TYR A 37 7.68 4.49 -7.16
CA TYR A 37 8.47 4.21 -8.35
C TYR A 37 9.12 2.83 -8.39
N ALA A 38 8.69 1.92 -7.51
CA ALA A 38 8.96 0.48 -7.63
C ALA A 38 8.56 -0.04 -9.02
N PRO A 39 9.32 -0.96 -9.65
CA PRO A 39 8.95 -1.54 -10.94
C PRO A 39 7.56 -2.17 -10.93
N TRP A 40 6.82 -2.06 -12.03
CA TRP A 40 5.55 -2.74 -12.17
C TRP A 40 5.60 -3.78 -13.27
N ILE A 41 5.32 -5.01 -12.88
CA ILE A 41 5.28 -6.14 -13.78
C ILE A 41 3.90 -6.78 -13.63
N HIS A 42 3.14 -6.75 -14.71
CA HIS A 42 1.86 -7.45 -14.80
C HIS A 42 2.08 -8.97 -14.73
N PRO A 43 1.26 -9.71 -13.96
CA PRO A 43 1.55 -11.11 -13.69
C PRO A 43 1.44 -12.05 -14.89
N ARG A 44 0.52 -11.81 -15.85
CA ARG A 44 0.28 -12.70 -17.01
C ARG A 44 -0.38 -11.99 -18.19
N GLY A 45 -0.31 -12.59 -19.38
CA GLY A 45 -1.18 -12.28 -20.52
C GLY A 45 -0.56 -11.41 -21.61
N ARG A 46 -1.20 -11.40 -22.79
CA ARG A 46 -0.72 -10.73 -24.01
C ARG A 46 -0.66 -9.20 -23.88
N LEU A 47 -1.39 -8.63 -22.92
CA LEU A 47 -1.41 -7.20 -22.64
C LEU A 47 -0.35 -6.77 -21.61
N ALA A 48 0.47 -7.68 -21.09
CA ALA A 48 1.44 -7.35 -20.04
C ALA A 48 2.39 -6.21 -20.46
N ALA A 49 2.97 -6.27 -21.66
CA ALA A 49 3.89 -5.24 -22.15
C ALA A 49 3.28 -3.84 -22.23
N PRO A 50 2.13 -3.61 -22.90
CA PRO A 50 1.52 -2.28 -22.92
C PRO A 50 1.05 -1.82 -21.54
N LEU A 51 0.55 -2.73 -20.69
CA LEU A 51 0.17 -2.38 -19.32
C LEU A 51 1.38 -1.96 -18.48
N ASN A 52 2.52 -2.64 -18.61
CA ASN A 52 3.76 -2.28 -17.93
C ASN A 52 4.24 -0.90 -18.37
N TRP A 53 4.19 -0.61 -19.68
CA TRP A 53 4.55 0.69 -20.21
C TRP A 53 3.68 1.81 -19.62
N VAL A 54 2.36 1.62 -19.54
CA VAL A 54 1.44 2.59 -18.91
C VAL A 54 1.76 2.74 -17.42
N ALA A 55 1.86 1.63 -16.69
CA ALA A 55 2.07 1.59 -15.25
C ALA A 55 3.37 2.29 -14.81
N ASP A 56 4.42 2.19 -15.63
CA ASP A 56 5.74 2.72 -15.34
C ASP A 56 6.07 4.02 -16.08
N SER A 57 5.16 4.56 -16.90
CA SER A 57 5.34 5.87 -17.52
C SER A 57 5.36 6.97 -16.46
N ARG A 58 6.41 7.80 -16.49
CA ARG A 58 6.51 9.00 -15.64
C ARG A 58 5.72 10.15 -16.23
N LEU A 59 5.64 10.25 -17.56
CA LEU A 59 4.86 11.25 -18.25
C LEU A 59 3.37 11.09 -17.97
N LEU A 60 2.79 9.89 -18.16
CA LEU A 60 1.37 9.66 -17.91
C LEU A 60 1.00 9.95 -16.46
N ARG A 61 1.83 9.53 -15.51
CA ARG A 61 1.64 9.87 -14.09
C ARG A 61 1.69 11.36 -13.84
N THR A 62 2.64 12.08 -14.42
CA THR A 62 2.74 13.55 -14.27
C THR A 62 1.48 14.24 -14.81
N LEU A 63 0.85 13.70 -15.85
CA LEU A 63 -0.43 14.21 -16.34
C LEU A 63 -1.57 13.88 -15.37
N CYS A 64 -1.60 12.67 -14.82
CA CYS A 64 -2.60 12.24 -13.83
C CYS A 64 -2.47 12.93 -12.47
N GLU A 65 -1.29 13.41 -12.08
CA GLU A 65 -1.06 14.23 -10.88
C GLU A 65 -1.88 15.55 -10.89
N ARG A 66 -2.43 15.95 -12.05
CA ARG A 66 -3.30 17.13 -12.18
C ARG A 66 -4.77 16.83 -11.91
N ILE A 67 -5.13 15.55 -11.81
CA ILE A 67 -6.51 15.13 -11.51
C ILE A 67 -6.73 15.37 -10.02
N PRO A 68 -7.72 16.19 -9.62
CA PRO A 68 -8.01 16.39 -8.21
C PRO A 68 -8.31 15.08 -7.49
N PRO A 69 -7.85 14.90 -6.24
CA PRO A 69 -8.19 13.74 -5.44
C PRO A 69 -9.72 13.67 -5.26
N VAL A 70 -10.25 12.46 -5.37
CA VAL A 70 -11.66 12.19 -5.15
C VAL A 70 -11.78 11.42 -3.84
N ALA A 71 -12.67 11.84 -2.94
CA ALA A 71 -12.96 11.09 -1.73
C ALA A 71 -13.48 9.68 -2.07
N PHE A 72 -12.92 8.65 -1.46
CA PHE A 72 -13.26 7.25 -1.70
C PHE A 72 -13.71 6.58 -0.40
N ALA A 73 -14.64 5.64 -0.51
CA ALA A 73 -15.14 4.88 0.63
C ALA A 73 -15.12 3.38 0.33
N SER A 74 -14.90 2.58 1.37
CA SER A 74 -15.00 1.13 1.30
C SER A 74 -15.44 0.53 2.62
N ASP A 75 -16.31 -0.47 2.54
CA ASP A 75 -16.72 -1.31 3.64
C ASP A 75 -15.81 -2.55 3.66
N MET A 76 -14.58 -2.41 4.18
CA MET A 76 -13.61 -3.50 4.18
C MET A 76 -14.05 -4.61 5.14
N ARG A 77 -13.89 -5.86 4.72
CA ARG A 77 -14.19 -7.05 5.52
C ARG A 77 -12.95 -7.89 5.70
N ASP A 78 -12.91 -8.58 6.82
CA ASP A 78 -11.89 -9.56 7.17
C ASP A 78 -10.48 -8.95 7.04
N VAL A 79 -10.23 -7.83 7.73
CA VAL A 79 -8.94 -7.15 7.63
C VAL A 79 -7.92 -7.87 8.48
N VAL A 80 -7.08 -8.68 7.83
CA VAL A 80 -6.03 -9.47 8.47
C VAL A 80 -4.76 -8.64 8.53
N TYR A 81 -4.32 -8.31 9.73
CA TYR A 81 -3.03 -7.66 9.98
C TYR A 81 -1.99 -8.74 10.25
N VAL A 82 -0.84 -8.64 9.58
CA VAL A 82 0.37 -9.37 9.89
C VAL A 82 1.46 -8.36 10.18
N ASN A 83 2.08 -8.47 11.34
CA ASN A 83 3.02 -7.50 11.87
C ASN A 83 4.34 -8.16 12.22
N TYR A 84 5.41 -7.38 12.13
CA TYR A 84 6.76 -7.76 12.51
C TYR A 84 7.36 -6.60 13.32
N VAL A 85 7.97 -6.93 14.46
CA VAL A 85 8.88 -6.01 15.13
C VAL A 85 10.31 -6.39 14.73
N VAL A 86 11.08 -5.42 14.28
CA VAL A 86 12.42 -5.62 13.72
C VAL A 86 13.37 -4.52 14.16
N ASP A 87 14.68 -4.78 14.08
CA ASP A 87 15.71 -3.73 14.22
C ASP A 87 15.42 -2.59 13.23
N ALA A 88 15.25 -1.38 13.77
CA ALA A 88 14.93 -0.18 13.01
C ALA A 88 15.93 0.10 11.88
N ARG A 89 17.21 -0.28 12.04
CA ARG A 89 18.27 -0.11 11.03
C ARG A 89 18.00 -0.88 9.74
N ARG A 90 17.16 -1.93 9.78
CA ARG A 90 16.72 -2.65 8.57
C ARG A 90 15.71 -1.86 7.76
N ILE A 91 14.86 -1.08 8.42
CA ILE A 91 13.75 -0.34 7.81
C ILE A 91 14.16 1.09 7.44
N GLU A 92 15.02 1.72 8.24
CA GLU A 92 15.44 3.11 8.08
C GLU A 92 15.94 3.46 6.66
N PRO A 93 16.73 2.63 5.96
CA PRO A 93 17.15 2.91 4.59
C PRO A 93 16.00 2.94 3.56
N LEU A 94 14.81 2.45 3.92
CA LEU A 94 13.62 2.44 3.07
C LEU A 94 12.79 3.71 3.22
N ILE A 95 13.09 4.55 4.21
CA ILE A 95 12.32 5.76 4.50
C ILE A 95 12.81 6.92 3.61
N PRO A 96 11.90 7.55 2.84
CA PRO A 96 12.28 8.64 1.96
C PRO A 96 12.65 9.91 2.74
N PRO A 97 13.53 10.78 2.20
CA PRO A 97 13.87 12.05 2.82
C PRO A 97 12.63 12.92 3.12
N GLY A 98 12.57 13.50 4.32
CA GLY A 98 11.42 14.29 4.80
C GLY A 98 10.52 13.55 5.79
N LEU A 99 10.56 12.22 5.74
CA LEU A 99 9.95 11.35 6.73
C LEU A 99 11.02 10.78 7.66
N GLU A 100 10.62 10.48 8.88
CA GLU A 100 11.43 9.79 9.87
C GLU A 100 10.70 8.54 10.33
N LEU A 101 11.45 7.46 10.55
CA LEU A 101 10.92 6.19 11.04
C LEU A 101 10.44 6.36 12.48
N GLN A 102 9.23 5.90 12.79
CA GLN A 102 8.82 5.76 14.18
C GLN A 102 9.61 4.62 14.82
N ARG A 103 10.33 4.93 15.89
CA ARG A 103 11.13 4.00 16.68
C ARG A 103 10.34 3.57 17.91
N ILE A 104 10.32 2.28 18.19
CA ILE A 104 9.56 1.65 19.28
C ILE A 104 10.50 0.80 20.17
N GLY A 105 9.97 0.33 21.30
CA GLY A 105 10.75 -0.37 22.34
C GLY A 105 11.51 0.56 23.27
N GLU A 106 11.92 0.05 24.43
CA GLU A 106 12.55 0.84 25.50
C GLU A 106 13.82 1.58 25.05
N ALA A 107 14.61 0.96 24.17
CA ALA A 107 15.84 1.53 23.63
C ALA A 107 15.62 2.35 22.34
N ALA A 108 14.38 2.47 21.85
CA ALA A 108 14.04 3.10 20.56
C ALA A 108 14.86 2.54 19.38
N ASP A 109 15.16 1.25 19.40
CA ASP A 109 15.97 0.55 18.41
C ASP A 109 15.14 -0.39 17.52
N GLN A 110 13.84 -0.53 17.81
CA GLN A 110 12.92 -1.34 17.02
C GLN A 110 12.04 -0.48 16.10
N ALA A 111 11.47 -1.11 15.09
CA ALA A 111 10.44 -0.55 14.22
C ALA A 111 9.43 -1.64 13.86
N MET A 112 8.22 -1.22 13.45
CA MET A 112 7.18 -2.14 13.01
C MET A 112 6.98 -2.07 11.49
N LEU A 113 6.93 -3.25 10.87
CA LEU A 113 6.39 -3.44 9.53
C LEU A 113 5.06 -4.18 9.65
N THR A 114 4.05 -3.67 8.95
CA THR A 114 2.74 -4.31 8.85
C THR A 114 2.45 -4.57 7.39
N PHE A 115 1.98 -5.77 7.05
CA PHE A 115 1.13 -5.91 5.88
C PHE A 115 -0.27 -6.31 6.33
N LEU A 116 -1.28 -5.64 5.78
CA LEU A 116 -2.67 -6.00 6.02
C LEU A 116 -3.35 -6.39 4.73
N SER A 117 -4.18 -7.43 4.77
CA SER A 117 -4.92 -7.94 3.61
C SER A 117 -6.40 -7.95 3.92
N TYR A 118 -7.20 -7.51 2.95
CA TYR A 118 -8.64 -7.36 3.16
C TYR A 118 -9.40 -7.41 1.85
N ARG A 119 -10.69 -7.71 1.96
CA ARG A 119 -11.63 -7.57 0.85
C ARG A 119 -12.31 -6.21 0.96
N HIS A 120 -12.17 -5.40 -0.08
CA HIS A 120 -13.00 -4.21 -0.20
C HIS A 120 -14.47 -4.60 -0.29
N GLY A 121 -15.34 -3.82 0.32
CA GLY A 121 -16.78 -3.85 0.04
C GLY A 121 -17.20 -2.52 -0.56
N HIS A 122 -17.92 -2.56 -1.68
CA HIS A 122 -18.47 -1.37 -2.33
C HIS A 122 -17.42 -0.26 -2.57
N LEU A 123 -16.21 -0.61 -3.02
CA LEU A 123 -15.14 0.37 -3.21
C LEU A 123 -15.54 1.39 -4.30
N GLY A 124 -15.49 2.68 -3.97
CA GLY A 124 -15.74 3.72 -4.97
C GLY A 124 -15.80 5.14 -4.41
N PRO A 125 -16.04 6.14 -5.28
CA PRO A 125 -16.22 7.52 -4.88
C PRO A 125 -17.32 7.67 -3.82
N ALA A 126 -17.03 8.41 -2.75
CA ALA A 126 -17.96 8.58 -1.64
C ALA A 126 -19.29 9.23 -2.07
N SER A 127 -19.25 10.12 -3.07
CA SER A 127 -20.41 10.79 -3.65
C SER A 127 -21.43 9.85 -4.29
N LEU A 128 -21.04 8.64 -4.71
CA LEU A 128 -21.97 7.65 -5.25
C LEU A 128 -22.86 7.01 -4.17
N GLY A 129 -22.53 7.20 -2.89
CA GLY A 129 -23.35 6.70 -1.77
C GLY A 129 -23.65 5.21 -1.90
N ARG A 130 -24.94 4.86 -1.98
CA ARG A 130 -25.43 3.47 -2.09
C ARG A 130 -25.14 2.82 -3.45
N TRP A 131 -24.92 3.60 -4.52
CA TRP A 131 -24.64 3.08 -5.86
C TRP A 131 -23.27 2.42 -5.96
N ARG A 132 -22.37 2.66 -5.01
CA ARG A 132 -21.09 1.94 -4.89
C ARG A 132 -21.27 0.42 -4.78
N ARG A 133 -22.46 -0.08 -4.41
CA ARG A 133 -22.77 -1.52 -4.35
C ARG A 133 -22.64 -2.23 -5.70
N LEU A 134 -22.71 -1.49 -6.80
CA LEU A 134 -22.52 -2.02 -8.15
C LEU A 134 -21.05 -2.08 -8.57
N LEU A 135 -20.15 -1.49 -7.80
CA LEU A 135 -18.73 -1.45 -8.10
C LEU A 135 -18.03 -2.73 -7.60
N PRO A 136 -17.02 -3.19 -8.34
CA PRO A 136 -16.23 -4.36 -7.96
C PRO A 136 -15.60 -4.19 -6.57
N SER A 137 -15.39 -5.31 -5.90
CA SER A 137 -14.92 -5.42 -4.53
C SER A 137 -13.63 -6.24 -4.51
N PRO A 138 -12.48 -5.61 -4.85
CA PRO A 138 -11.21 -6.31 -4.99
C PRO A 138 -10.62 -6.74 -3.65
N LEU A 139 -9.74 -7.73 -3.69
CA LEU A 139 -8.86 -8.09 -2.58
C LEU A 139 -7.59 -7.25 -2.70
N GLN A 140 -7.25 -6.53 -1.63
CA GLN A 140 -6.06 -5.68 -1.56
C GLN A 140 -5.20 -6.04 -0.35
N SER A 141 -3.89 -5.86 -0.50
CA SER A 141 -2.92 -5.93 0.57
C SER A 141 -2.07 -4.67 0.60
N ASN A 142 -1.87 -4.08 1.78
CA ASN A 142 -1.08 -2.88 1.98
C ASN A 142 0.11 -3.17 2.89
N TRP A 143 1.33 -2.85 2.42
CA TRP A 143 2.60 -3.11 3.11
C TRP A 143 3.21 -1.80 3.53
N ARG A 144 3.33 -1.59 4.84
CA ARG A 144 3.56 -0.27 5.40
C ARG A 144 4.49 -0.29 6.61
N VAL A 145 5.08 0.86 6.85
CA VAL A 145 5.89 1.19 8.01
C VAL A 145 5.38 2.49 8.62
N TYR A 146 5.61 2.68 9.90
CA TYR A 146 5.11 3.81 10.66
C TYR A 146 6.15 4.92 10.67
N VAL A 147 5.72 6.13 10.33
CA VAL A 147 6.61 7.26 10.11
C VAL A 147 5.99 8.53 10.68
N HIS A 148 6.81 9.55 10.89
CA HIS A 148 6.33 10.90 11.12
C HIS A 148 6.96 11.86 10.13
N HIS A 149 6.21 12.91 9.80
CA HIS A 149 6.78 14.02 9.08
C HIS A 149 7.79 14.75 9.98
N ARG A 150 9.04 14.84 9.53
CA ARG A 150 10.15 15.45 10.30
C ARG A 150 9.87 16.86 10.81
N ARG A 151 9.18 17.68 10.01
CA ARG A 151 8.96 19.10 10.29
C ARG A 151 7.70 19.35 11.12
N THR A 152 6.59 18.70 10.77
CA THR A 152 5.29 18.94 11.42
C THR A 152 5.01 17.98 12.57
N GLY A 153 5.78 16.90 12.71
CA GLY A 153 5.54 15.83 13.67
C GLY A 153 4.34 14.94 13.32
N ALA A 154 3.72 15.14 12.16
CA ALA A 154 2.48 14.46 11.81
C ALA A 154 2.71 12.95 11.62
N LEU A 155 2.04 12.13 12.44
CA LEU A 155 2.16 10.66 12.45
C LEU A 155 1.36 10.01 11.31
N GLY A 156 1.90 9.00 10.65
CA GLY A 156 1.17 8.24 9.64
C GLY A 156 1.92 7.00 9.21
N VAL A 157 1.47 6.41 8.10
CA VAL A 157 2.14 5.26 7.49
C VAL A 157 2.76 5.62 6.15
N HIS A 158 3.90 5.02 5.84
CA HIS A 158 4.48 5.04 4.50
C HIS A 158 4.29 3.66 3.87
N PHE A 159 3.63 3.62 2.71
CA PHE A 159 3.45 2.37 1.98
C PHE A 159 4.73 2.02 1.21
N LEU A 160 5.34 0.90 1.59
CA LEU A 160 6.47 0.31 0.87
C LEU A 160 5.98 -0.39 -0.40
N SER A 161 4.83 -1.05 -0.33
CA SER A 161 4.19 -1.73 -1.45
C SER A 161 2.69 -1.88 -1.21
N THR A 162 1.90 -1.97 -2.26
CA THR A 162 0.49 -2.39 -2.15
C THR A 162 0.17 -3.36 -3.30
N ALA A 163 -0.74 -4.29 -3.10
CA ALA A 163 -1.06 -5.33 -4.08
C ALA A 163 -2.57 -5.52 -4.19
N ILE A 164 -3.09 -5.70 -5.40
CA ILE A 164 -4.54 -5.87 -5.63
C ILE A 164 -4.80 -6.93 -6.70
N ASP A 165 -5.93 -7.64 -6.59
CA ASP A 165 -6.31 -8.71 -7.53
C ASP A 165 -6.93 -8.22 -8.86
N ARG A 166 -7.02 -6.89 -9.06
CA ARG A 166 -7.61 -6.27 -10.26
C ARG A 166 -6.69 -5.26 -10.92
N THR A 167 -6.29 -5.54 -12.15
CA THR A 167 -5.41 -4.69 -12.97
C THR A 167 -5.91 -3.25 -13.13
N PHE A 168 -7.21 -3.06 -13.37
CA PHE A 168 -7.76 -1.71 -13.56
C PHE A 168 -7.61 -0.84 -12.31
N HIS A 169 -7.90 -1.39 -11.12
CA HIS A 169 -7.71 -0.69 -9.85
C HIS A 169 -6.23 -0.40 -9.60
N ALA A 170 -5.36 -1.36 -9.93
CA ALA A 170 -3.92 -1.18 -9.79
C ALA A 170 -3.40 -0.02 -10.64
N LEU A 171 -3.79 0.03 -11.92
CA LEU A 171 -3.41 1.12 -12.81
C LEU A 171 -3.99 2.45 -12.36
N GLY A 172 -5.28 2.50 -12.00
CA GLY A 172 -5.93 3.70 -11.48
C GLY A 172 -5.18 4.28 -10.29
N ALA A 173 -5.00 3.49 -9.23
CA ALA A 173 -4.26 3.90 -8.03
C ALA A 173 -2.84 4.34 -8.36
N ARG A 174 -2.13 3.58 -9.19
CA ARG A 174 -0.73 3.87 -9.55
C ARG A 174 -0.56 5.16 -10.36
N MET A 175 -1.59 5.55 -11.12
CA MET A 175 -1.61 6.80 -11.89
C MET A 175 -2.05 7.99 -11.06
N THR A 176 -3.08 7.84 -10.21
CA THR A 176 -3.76 8.98 -9.59
C THR A 176 -3.54 9.12 -8.09
N ALA A 177 -3.13 8.06 -7.38
CA ALA A 177 -2.88 8.13 -5.95
C ALA A 177 -1.38 8.29 -5.69
N GLU A 178 -1.02 9.32 -4.94
CA GLU A 178 0.39 9.61 -4.67
C GLU A 178 1.04 8.53 -3.79
N ALA A 179 0.39 8.19 -2.68
CA ALA A 179 0.94 7.31 -1.66
C ALA A 179 0.69 5.81 -1.89
N LEU A 180 0.15 5.37 -3.03
CA LEU A 180 -0.19 3.95 -3.27
C LEU A 180 0.70 3.31 -4.35
N PRO A 181 1.80 2.64 -3.97
CA PRO A 181 2.64 1.87 -4.88
C PRO A 181 1.99 0.54 -5.29
N MET A 182 0.91 0.61 -6.07
CA MET A 182 0.04 -0.53 -6.36
C MET A 182 0.61 -1.48 -7.43
N HIS A 183 0.65 -2.77 -7.10
CA HIS A 183 1.01 -3.90 -7.94
C HIS A 183 -0.21 -4.82 -8.17
N VAL A 184 -0.10 -5.74 -9.13
CA VAL A 184 -1.17 -6.70 -9.46
C VAL A 184 -0.80 -8.10 -9.00
N LEU A 185 -1.69 -8.73 -8.23
CA LEU A 185 -1.58 -10.14 -7.84
C LEU A 185 -1.95 -11.04 -9.01
N GLY A 186 -1.16 -12.10 -9.23
CA GLY A 186 -1.46 -13.13 -10.21
C GLY A 186 -2.53 -14.13 -9.73
N ARG A 187 -2.64 -14.31 -8.42
CA ARG A 187 -3.69 -15.06 -7.73
C ARG A 187 -3.87 -14.46 -6.34
N ALA A 188 -5.11 -14.34 -5.87
CA ALA A 188 -5.38 -13.90 -4.52
C ALA A 188 -6.58 -14.66 -3.95
N SER A 189 -6.49 -15.06 -2.68
CA SER A 189 -7.64 -15.56 -1.91
C SER A 189 -7.52 -15.13 -0.46
N LEU A 190 -8.67 -14.81 0.12
CA LEU A 190 -8.84 -14.57 1.54
C LEU A 190 -10.19 -15.21 1.88
N LEU A 191 -10.12 -16.31 2.62
CA LEU A 191 -11.25 -17.10 3.06
C LEU A 191 -11.27 -17.09 4.56
N THR A 192 -12.43 -16.77 5.14
CA THR A 192 -12.70 -16.90 6.57
C THR A 192 -13.75 -18.00 6.72
N SER A 193 -13.45 -19.04 7.49
CA SER A 193 -14.40 -20.11 7.81
C SER A 193 -15.39 -19.68 8.90
N GLU A 194 -16.43 -20.49 9.14
CA GLU A 194 -17.43 -20.22 10.18
C GLU A 194 -16.83 -20.19 11.60
N ASP A 195 -15.79 -20.98 11.85
CA ASP A 195 -15.05 -20.97 13.12
C ASP A 195 -13.92 -19.92 13.17
N GLY A 196 -13.89 -19.00 12.19
CA GLY A 196 -12.98 -17.86 12.17
C GLY A 196 -11.54 -18.18 11.72
N ARG A 197 -11.27 -19.41 11.25
CA ARG A 197 -9.99 -19.72 10.61
C ARG A 197 -9.86 -18.95 9.30
N ILE A 198 -8.65 -18.53 9.00
CA ILE A 198 -8.34 -17.67 7.86
C ILE A 198 -7.28 -18.33 7.00
N ASP A 199 -7.59 -18.47 5.72
CA ASP A 199 -6.64 -18.85 4.67
C ASP A 199 -6.40 -17.65 3.76
N LEU A 200 -5.17 -17.13 3.80
CA LEU A 200 -4.71 -16.03 2.95
C LEU A 200 -3.68 -16.53 1.95
N LEU A 201 -3.88 -16.18 0.68
CA LEU A 201 -2.89 -16.35 -0.39
C LEU A 201 -2.79 -15.06 -1.20
N LEU A 202 -1.58 -14.52 -1.28
CA LEU A 202 -1.17 -13.45 -2.17
C LEU A 202 -0.09 -14.03 -3.09
N GLY A 203 -0.49 -14.47 -4.28
CA GLY A 203 0.40 -15.06 -5.27
C GLY A 203 0.78 -14.05 -6.36
N PRO A 204 2.05 -13.62 -6.48
CA PRO A 204 2.44 -12.62 -7.48
C PRO A 204 2.48 -13.17 -8.90
N GLY A 205 2.53 -14.50 -9.08
CA GLY A 205 2.76 -15.11 -10.40
C GLY A 205 4.12 -14.68 -10.94
N HIS A 206 4.17 -14.21 -12.19
CA HIS A 206 5.37 -13.59 -12.77
C HIS A 206 5.41 -12.07 -12.57
N GLY A 207 4.53 -11.53 -11.75
CA GLY A 207 4.39 -10.10 -11.51
C GLY A 207 5.29 -9.59 -10.39
N SER A 208 5.22 -8.28 -10.16
CA SER A 208 6.03 -7.57 -9.16
C SER A 208 5.38 -7.45 -7.78
N ALA A 209 4.20 -8.02 -7.56
CA ALA A 209 3.51 -7.89 -6.28
C ALA A 209 4.27 -8.65 -5.17
N PRO A 210 4.17 -8.22 -3.90
CA PRO A 210 4.64 -9.01 -2.77
C PRO A 210 3.81 -10.28 -2.60
N ASP A 211 4.46 -11.38 -2.24
CA ASP A 211 3.83 -12.66 -1.90
C ASP A 211 3.51 -12.76 -0.40
N ALA A 212 2.49 -13.55 -0.05
CA ALA A 212 2.25 -14.01 1.31
C ALA A 212 1.31 -15.21 1.30
N GLU A 213 1.50 -16.14 2.22
CA GLU A 213 0.60 -17.24 2.52
C GLU A 213 0.45 -17.33 4.04
N ALA A 214 -0.78 -17.44 4.53
CA ALA A 214 -1.04 -17.56 5.96
C ALA A 214 -2.22 -18.49 6.23
N HIS A 215 -2.07 -19.30 7.27
CA HIS A 215 -3.13 -20.15 7.81
C HIS A 215 -3.28 -19.80 9.28
N LEU A 216 -4.34 -19.08 9.61
CA LEU A 216 -4.49 -18.46 10.92
C LEU A 216 -5.76 -18.97 11.60
N ALA A 217 -5.70 -19.07 12.92
CA ALA A 217 -6.83 -19.40 13.78
C ALA A 217 -7.00 -18.32 14.84
N PRO A 218 -8.25 -18.00 15.24
CA PRO A 218 -8.50 -17.03 16.29
C PRO A 218 -8.04 -17.56 17.64
N LEU A 219 -7.47 -16.67 18.44
CA LEU A 219 -7.24 -16.91 19.86
C LEU A 219 -8.48 -16.45 20.65
N PRO A 220 -8.86 -17.15 21.72
CA PRO A 220 -10.02 -16.79 22.54
C PRO A 220 -9.82 -15.46 23.28
N GLU A 221 -8.57 -15.11 23.58
CA GLU A 221 -8.19 -13.90 24.30
C GLU A 221 -6.93 -13.30 23.67
N TRP A 222 -6.66 -12.03 23.95
CA TRP A 222 -5.40 -11.41 23.55
C TRP A 222 -4.22 -12.08 24.26
N PRO A 223 -3.16 -12.42 23.53
CA PRO A 223 -2.00 -13.06 24.13
C PRO A 223 -1.29 -12.09 25.08
N THR A 224 -0.72 -12.63 26.17
CA THR A 224 0.07 -11.86 27.14
C THR A 224 1.55 -11.74 26.77
N ASP A 225 1.99 -12.56 25.82
CA ASP A 225 3.36 -12.64 25.32
C ASP A 225 3.39 -12.83 23.78
N GLY A 226 4.56 -12.65 23.18
CA GLY A 226 4.79 -12.84 21.75
C GLY A 226 5.83 -11.86 21.19
N PRO A 227 6.09 -11.90 19.87
CA PRO A 227 7.15 -11.09 19.26
C PRO A 227 6.99 -9.58 19.46
N TRP A 228 5.76 -9.10 19.64
CA TRP A 228 5.45 -7.69 19.92
C TRP A 228 5.93 -7.22 21.31
N ARG A 229 6.13 -8.13 22.27
CA ARG A 229 6.42 -7.82 23.67
C ARG A 229 7.76 -7.10 23.87
N CYS A 230 8.69 -7.27 22.92
CA CYS A 230 9.96 -6.54 22.94
C CYS A 230 9.79 -5.03 22.71
N ALA A 231 8.65 -4.58 22.17
CA ALA A 231 8.39 -3.18 21.85
C ALA A 231 7.23 -2.54 22.63
N PHE A 232 6.33 -3.33 23.23
CA PHE A 232 5.12 -2.85 23.90
C PHE A 232 4.90 -3.54 25.24
N SER A 233 4.31 -2.81 26.20
CA SER A 233 4.01 -3.31 27.55
C SER A 233 2.92 -4.37 27.57
N ASP A 234 1.97 -4.29 26.64
CA ASP A 234 0.81 -5.16 26.53
C ASP A 234 0.23 -5.12 25.10
N TYR A 235 -0.71 -6.02 24.83
CA TYR A 235 -1.31 -6.18 23.51
C TYR A 235 -2.17 -4.97 23.12
N GLU A 236 -2.83 -4.32 24.08
CA GLU A 236 -3.66 -3.14 23.82
C GLU A 236 -2.80 -1.96 23.34
N GLN A 237 -1.65 -1.73 23.96
CA GLN A 237 -0.70 -0.70 23.53
C GLN A 237 -0.17 -0.97 22.12
N MET A 238 0.10 -2.24 21.79
CA MET A 238 0.48 -2.64 20.43
C MET A 238 -0.64 -2.34 19.42
N LEU A 239 -1.89 -2.69 19.75
CA LEU A 239 -3.04 -2.38 18.90
C LEU A 239 -3.25 -0.86 18.76
N ALA A 240 -3.15 -0.10 19.85
CA ALA A 240 -3.26 1.36 19.84
C ALA A 240 -2.19 2.03 18.97
N TYR A 241 -1.03 1.40 18.80
CA TYR A 241 0.01 1.86 17.90
C TYR A 241 -0.29 1.54 16.43
N CYS A 242 -0.73 0.32 16.11
CA CYS A 242 -0.80 -0.16 14.73
C CYS A 242 -2.19 -0.09 14.07
N VAL A 243 -3.27 -0.09 14.85
CA VAL A 243 -4.64 -0.10 14.33
C VAL A 243 -5.04 1.28 13.78
N PRO A 244 -4.78 2.41 14.48
CA PRO A 244 -5.04 3.73 13.91
C PRO A 244 -4.22 3.93 12.64
N GLN A 245 -4.90 4.34 11.57
CA GLN A 245 -4.24 4.72 10.32
C GLN A 245 -4.97 5.92 9.75
N ASP A 246 -4.74 7.07 10.36
CA ASP A 246 -5.41 8.31 9.96
C ASP A 246 -4.75 8.95 8.75
N ARG A 247 -3.55 8.50 8.36
CA ARG A 247 -2.82 9.11 7.25
C ARG A 247 -1.85 8.19 6.56
N ALA A 248 -1.78 8.32 5.23
CA ALA A 248 -0.64 7.84 4.46
C ALA A 248 0.24 9.01 4.02
N LEU A 249 1.56 8.86 4.18
CA LEU A 249 2.57 9.85 3.84
C LEU A 249 3.43 9.37 2.66
N SER A 250 3.58 10.25 1.66
CA SER A 250 4.48 10.06 0.53
C SER A 250 5.30 11.32 0.31
N VAL A 251 6.47 11.17 -0.31
CA VAL A 251 7.37 12.29 -0.59
C VAL A 251 7.46 12.49 -2.10
N GLN A 252 7.35 13.75 -2.53
CA GLN A 252 7.57 14.18 -3.90
C GLN A 252 8.74 15.18 -3.96
N PRO A 253 10.01 14.71 -3.96
CA PRO A 253 11.17 15.58 -3.88
C PRO A 253 11.25 16.62 -5.01
N TRP A 254 10.75 16.30 -6.20
CA TRP A 254 10.75 17.20 -7.36
C TRP A 254 9.80 18.40 -7.21
N TYR A 255 8.84 18.33 -6.29
CA TYR A 255 7.99 19.46 -5.89
C TYR A 255 8.37 20.03 -4.52
N GLY A 256 9.40 19.48 -3.86
CA GLY A 256 9.80 19.90 -2.51
C GLY A 256 8.73 19.68 -1.45
N ARG A 257 7.86 18.67 -1.62
CA ARG A 257 6.68 18.46 -0.76
C ARG A 257 6.49 17.02 -0.28
N ILE A 258 5.80 16.89 0.85
CA ILE A 258 5.18 15.67 1.37
C ILE A 258 3.70 15.73 1.01
N THR A 259 3.19 14.62 0.48
CA THR A 259 1.78 14.42 0.24
C THR A 259 1.18 13.60 1.38
N ARG A 260 0.11 14.14 1.96
CA ARG A 260 -0.65 13.56 3.04
C ARG A 260 -2.00 13.11 2.51
N GLN A 261 -2.29 11.82 2.61
CA GLN A 261 -3.61 11.29 2.29
C GLN A 261 -4.35 11.03 3.60
N GLU A 262 -5.33 11.87 3.92
CA GLU A 262 -6.10 11.76 5.16
C GLU A 262 -7.14 10.64 5.03
N ILE A 263 -7.16 9.79 6.05
CA ILE A 263 -7.93 8.56 6.11
C ILE A 263 -8.71 8.56 7.41
N SER A 264 -9.96 8.13 7.36
CA SER A 264 -10.78 7.87 8.55
C SER A 264 -11.13 6.39 8.58
N LEU A 265 -10.80 5.74 9.69
CA LEU A 265 -11.11 4.32 9.96
C LEU A 265 -12.01 4.13 11.19
N GLY A 266 -11.70 4.83 12.29
CA GLY A 266 -12.49 4.79 13.53
C GLY A 266 -12.65 3.38 14.12
N ILE A 267 -11.62 2.54 14.03
CA ILE A 267 -11.66 1.13 14.46
C ILE A 267 -11.53 1.08 15.99
N PRO A 268 -12.54 0.56 16.71
CA PRO A 268 -12.41 0.25 18.14
C PRO A 268 -11.37 -0.88 18.36
N LEU A 269 -10.55 -0.80 19.39
CA LEU A 269 -9.52 -1.83 19.61
C LEU A 269 -10.13 -3.16 20.07
N ASP A 270 -11.22 -3.12 20.83
CA ASP A 270 -11.93 -4.29 21.38
C ASP A 270 -12.54 -5.23 20.32
N VAL A 271 -12.72 -4.75 19.07
CA VAL A 271 -13.14 -5.61 17.96
C VAL A 271 -11.99 -6.39 17.32
N CYS A 272 -10.74 -6.14 17.73
CA CYS A 272 -9.57 -6.85 17.19
C CYS A 272 -9.48 -8.26 17.78
N VAL A 273 -9.45 -9.27 16.92
CA VAL A 273 -9.32 -10.68 17.32
C VAL A 273 -7.88 -11.12 17.07
N ALA A 274 -7.16 -11.50 18.12
CA ALA A 274 -5.80 -12.02 17.98
C ALA A 274 -5.81 -13.34 17.19
N LEU A 275 -4.80 -13.54 16.35
CA LEU A 275 -4.67 -14.71 15.49
C LEU A 275 -3.34 -15.42 15.77
N THR A 276 -3.32 -16.73 15.60
CA THR A 276 -2.12 -17.57 15.66
C THR A 276 -2.06 -18.51 14.46
N GLY A 277 -0.85 -18.91 14.08
CA GLY A 277 -0.62 -19.85 12.98
C GLY A 277 0.49 -19.39 12.04
N PRO A 278 0.89 -20.25 11.09
CA PRO A 278 2.01 -19.97 10.20
C PRO A 278 1.70 -18.82 9.22
N VAL A 279 2.72 -17.99 9.01
CA VAL A 279 2.77 -17.01 7.93
C VAL A 279 4.09 -17.16 7.18
N HIS A 280 4.03 -17.24 5.86
CA HIS A 280 5.18 -17.33 4.97
C HIS A 280 5.12 -16.21 3.93
N SER A 281 6.23 -15.49 3.77
CA SER A 281 6.35 -14.46 2.73
C SER A 281 7.83 -14.19 2.43
N ALA A 282 8.23 -14.41 1.18
CA ALA A 282 9.58 -14.05 0.74
C ALA A 282 9.74 -12.52 0.69
N ALA A 283 8.69 -11.80 0.28
CA ALA A 283 8.67 -10.33 0.29
C ALA A 283 8.84 -9.74 1.70
N ALA A 284 8.18 -10.29 2.72
CA ALA A 284 8.35 -9.88 4.11
C ALA A 284 9.74 -10.24 4.64
N GLY A 285 10.20 -11.47 4.42
CA GLY A 285 11.52 -11.94 4.87
C GLY A 285 12.67 -11.12 4.28
N ALA A 286 12.54 -10.66 3.04
CA ALA A 286 13.51 -9.77 2.40
C ALA A 286 13.68 -8.40 3.10
N ILE A 287 12.72 -8.00 3.92
CA ILE A 287 12.75 -6.74 4.70
C ILE A 287 13.06 -7.05 6.18
N THR A 288 12.36 -8.03 6.73
CA THR A 288 12.32 -8.31 8.17
C THR A 288 13.35 -9.33 8.63
N GLY A 289 13.94 -10.11 7.71
CA GLY A 289 14.85 -11.19 8.05
C GLY A 289 14.10 -12.35 8.71
N ASP A 290 14.63 -12.83 9.83
CA ASP A 290 14.08 -13.96 10.58
C ASP A 290 13.07 -13.55 11.67
N ALA A 291 12.58 -12.30 11.64
CA ALA A 291 11.63 -11.81 12.63
C ALA A 291 10.32 -12.59 12.57
N GLU A 292 9.82 -12.97 13.75
CA GLU A 292 8.60 -13.75 13.87
C GLU A 292 7.35 -12.87 13.67
N PRO A 293 6.39 -13.30 12.82
CA PRO A 293 5.15 -12.58 12.61
C PRO A 293 4.18 -12.75 13.78
N PHE A 294 3.33 -11.76 13.99
CA PHE A 294 2.13 -11.87 14.83
C PHE A 294 0.96 -11.17 14.14
N SER A 295 -0.25 -11.70 14.35
CA SER A 295 -1.38 -11.35 13.50
C SER A 295 -2.66 -11.10 14.30
N PHE A 296 -3.54 -10.29 13.73
CA PHE A 296 -4.90 -10.11 14.25
C PHE A 296 -5.88 -9.79 13.12
N LEU A 297 -7.16 -10.02 13.38
CA LEU A 297 -8.28 -9.73 12.48
C LEU A 297 -9.05 -8.51 12.98
N VAL A 298 -9.43 -7.63 12.07
CA VAL A 298 -10.52 -6.67 12.26
C VAL A 298 -11.68 -7.05 11.34
N PRO A 299 -12.82 -7.52 11.87
CA PRO A 299 -13.89 -8.11 11.04
C PRO A 299 -14.49 -7.14 10.01
N LEU A 300 -14.67 -5.88 10.40
CA LEU A 300 -15.28 -4.85 9.57
C LEU A 300 -14.60 -3.50 9.80
N VAL A 301 -14.22 -2.83 8.72
CA VAL A 301 -13.64 -1.49 8.76
C VAL A 301 -14.38 -0.58 7.78
N LYS A 302 -14.80 0.59 8.27
CA LYS A 302 -15.38 1.66 7.45
C LYS A 302 -14.26 2.59 7.01
N PHE A 303 -13.66 2.26 5.88
CA PHE A 303 -12.60 3.09 5.31
C PHE A 303 -13.18 4.28 4.57
N ARG A 304 -12.59 5.45 4.81
CA ARG A 304 -12.81 6.64 4.01
C ARG A 304 -11.50 7.36 3.76
N PHE A 305 -11.17 7.59 2.50
CA PHE A 305 -10.19 8.58 2.08
C PHE A 305 -10.90 9.93 1.96
N GLU A 306 -10.44 10.92 2.72
CA GLU A 306 -11.10 12.22 2.82
C GLU A 306 -10.54 13.20 1.78
N ASN A 307 -9.26 13.51 1.86
CA ASN A 307 -8.60 14.48 1.01
C ASN A 307 -7.10 14.19 0.85
N GLU A 308 -6.47 14.96 -0.03
CA GLU A 308 -5.02 15.00 -0.17
C GLU A 308 -4.52 16.41 0.18
N GLU A 309 -3.56 16.48 1.09
CA GLU A 309 -2.92 17.72 1.53
C GLU A 309 -1.42 17.68 1.26
N HIS A 310 -0.80 18.86 1.21
CA HIS A 310 0.60 19.02 0.84
C HIS A 310 1.34 19.89 1.85
N ASP A 311 2.43 19.35 2.37
CA ASP A 311 3.34 20.05 3.28
C ASP A 311 4.72 20.19 2.63
N PRO A 312 5.52 21.21 2.99
CA PRO A 312 6.92 21.26 2.58
C PRO A 312 7.73 20.11 3.23
N ILE A 313 8.71 19.57 2.50
CA ILE A 313 9.68 18.58 3.04
C ILE A 313 10.41 19.13 4.27
#